data_AF-A0A1J7BFR7-F1
#
_entry.id   AF-A0A1J7BFR7-F1
#
_cell.length_a   1.000
_cell.length_b   1.000
_cell.length_c   1.000
_cell.angle_alpha   90.00
_cell.angle_beta   90.00
_cell.angle_gamma   90.00
#
_symmetry.space_group_name_H-M   'P 1'
#
loop_
_entity.id
_entity.type
_entity.pdbx_description
1 polymer ?
#
loop_
_entity_poly.entity_id
_entity_poly.type
_entity_poly.pdbx_seq_one_letter_code
_entity_poly.pdbx_strand_id
1 'polypeptide(L)'
;MAAALALTAALGGCGDSRPAPRAAASSHSAPTPTPAATASATASAAAICPNRSAPPPHTSRQPLRTADGLRLQAVEMGSGPRGVVLVPETGVQLLCGWWEFASYLAGAGFHVLLFDVRCTGGSSCGTTTTSSPATSDADIAAATARLKARGARRIVLLGGSTGGSQAITAAALGKDPAVRAVASLSADLLDDPSTGVTAAAPKLRVPLLMSVAPGDPYVTLADTRKVLGLAGSSDKRLVVAPADAGHGWDLVSPPTDRIARIVTAFLRSHT
;
A
#
# COMPACT_ATOMS: atom_id res chain seq x y z
N MET A 1 -73.71 -17.72 -18.45
CA MET A 1 -75.17 -17.61 -18.68
C MET A 1 -75.80 -17.10 -17.39
N ALA A 2 -76.57 -16.00 -17.49
CA ALA A 2 -77.57 -15.42 -16.57
C ALA A 2 -77.11 -15.07 -15.12
N ALA A 3 -76.99 -13.78 -14.72
CA ALA A 3 -78.03 -12.76 -14.41
C ALA A 3 -78.71 -13.01 -13.05
N ALA A 4 -79.11 -12.06 -12.18
CA ALA A 4 -79.12 -10.60 -12.01
C ALA A 4 -79.46 -10.36 -10.49
N LEU A 5 -79.29 -9.23 -9.80
CA LEU A 5 -79.99 -7.93 -9.77
C LEU A 5 -79.25 -7.11 -8.66
N ALA A 6 -78.74 -5.89 -8.85
CA ALA A 6 -79.41 -4.60 -9.02
C ALA A 6 -80.24 -4.10 -7.80
N LEU A 7 -79.71 -3.10 -7.08
CA LEU A 7 -80.52 -2.02 -6.52
C LEU A 7 -79.72 -0.70 -6.45
N THR A 8 -80.25 0.31 -7.13
CA THR A 8 -79.78 1.71 -7.19
C THR A 8 -80.58 2.58 -6.23
N ALA A 9 -79.93 3.57 -5.60
CA ALA A 9 -80.54 4.87 -5.30
C ALA A 9 -79.45 5.93 -5.11
N ALA A 10 -79.57 7.02 -5.87
CA ALA A 10 -78.73 8.21 -5.82
C ALA A 10 -79.43 9.32 -5.02
N LEU A 11 -78.64 10.24 -4.44
CA LEU A 11 -78.87 11.66 -4.09
C LEU A 11 -77.53 12.09 -3.43
N GLY A 12 -76.75 13.08 -3.89
CA GLY A 12 -77.08 14.47 -4.17
C GLY A 12 -76.48 15.34 -3.05
N GLY A 13 -75.44 16.12 -3.32
CA GLY A 13 -74.87 17.06 -2.34
C GLY A 13 -73.55 17.70 -2.74
N CYS A 14 -73.63 18.88 -3.36
CA CYS A 14 -72.52 19.83 -3.51
C CYS A 14 -72.22 20.53 -2.16
N GLY A 15 -70.99 21.01 -1.96
CA GLY A 15 -70.79 22.17 -1.08
C GLY A 15 -69.50 22.20 -0.28
N ASP A 16 -68.60 23.06 -0.74
CA ASP A 16 -67.76 23.96 0.05
C ASP A 16 -66.56 23.44 0.86
N SER A 17 -65.42 23.66 0.22
CA SER A 17 -64.10 23.81 0.78
C SER A 17 -64.05 24.88 1.89
N ARG A 18 -63.50 24.53 3.05
CA ARG A 18 -62.90 25.49 4.00
C ARG A 18 -61.47 25.06 4.35
N PRO A 19 -60.53 26.01 4.51
CA PRO A 19 -59.12 25.71 4.65
C PRO A 19 -58.72 25.46 6.10
N ALA A 20 -57.92 24.41 6.33
CA ALA A 20 -57.21 24.18 7.59
C ALA A 20 -55.85 24.93 7.58
N PRO A 21 -55.33 25.34 8.75
CA PRO A 21 -54.39 26.44 8.87
C PRO A 21 -52.95 26.06 8.47
N ARG A 22 -52.26 27.09 7.97
CA ARG A 22 -50.85 27.13 7.59
C ARG A 22 -49.96 26.83 8.80
N ALA A 23 -49.41 25.63 8.88
CA ALA A 23 -48.27 25.33 9.74
C ALA A 23 -46.96 25.73 9.04
N ALA A 24 -46.09 26.39 9.79
CA ALA A 24 -44.89 27.09 9.35
C ALA A 24 -43.89 26.18 8.60
N ALA A 25 -43.25 26.76 7.59
CA ALA A 25 -42.11 26.16 6.91
C ALA A 25 -40.91 26.14 7.87
N SER A 26 -40.54 24.95 8.35
CA SER A 26 -39.26 24.73 9.03
C SER A 26 -38.17 24.59 7.97
N SER A 27 -37.46 25.68 7.69
CA SER A 27 -36.20 25.68 6.97
C SER A 27 -35.19 24.82 7.74
N HIS A 28 -34.94 23.60 7.26
CA HIS A 28 -33.86 22.77 7.77
C HIS A 28 -32.55 23.29 7.16
N SER A 29 -31.83 24.12 7.91
CA SER A 29 -30.45 24.47 7.59
C SER A 29 -29.62 23.18 7.57
N ALA A 30 -29.02 22.88 6.41
CA ALA A 30 -28.05 21.80 6.29
C ALA A 30 -26.84 22.11 7.21
N PRO A 31 -26.34 21.13 7.99
CA PRO A 31 -25.19 21.37 8.84
C PRO A 31 -23.94 21.55 7.99
N THR A 32 -23.28 22.69 8.15
CA THR A 32 -21.94 22.98 7.62
C THR A 32 -20.95 21.92 8.13
N PRO A 33 -20.09 21.33 7.30
CA PRO A 33 -19.12 20.35 7.77
C PRO A 33 -18.10 21.01 8.71
N THR A 34 -18.02 20.51 9.94
CA THR A 34 -17.11 20.97 10.99
C THR A 34 -15.63 20.72 10.59
N PRO A 35 -14.72 21.69 10.69
CA PRO A 35 -13.30 21.56 10.31
C PRO A 35 -12.47 20.57 11.15
N ALA A 36 -13.05 20.00 12.21
CA ALA A 36 -12.30 19.28 13.25
C ALA A 36 -11.77 17.89 12.83
N ALA A 37 -12.41 17.23 11.86
CA ALA A 37 -11.99 15.90 11.41
C ALA A 37 -10.64 15.91 10.68
N THR A 38 -10.39 16.96 9.88
CA THR A 38 -9.15 17.11 9.10
C THR A 38 -7.97 17.42 10.00
N ALA A 39 -8.13 18.28 11.01
CA ALA A 39 -7.06 18.65 11.94
C ALA A 39 -6.58 17.46 12.79
N SER A 40 -7.49 16.60 13.26
CA SER A 40 -7.14 15.41 14.06
C SER A 40 -6.42 14.31 13.26
N ALA A 41 -6.72 14.16 11.96
CA ALA A 41 -6.04 13.19 11.10
C ALA A 41 -4.59 13.62 10.80
N THR A 42 -4.36 14.91 10.54
CA THR A 42 -3.02 15.44 10.25
C THR A 42 -2.11 15.43 11.49
N ALA A 43 -2.64 15.76 12.68
CA ALA A 43 -1.90 15.68 13.94
C ALA A 43 -1.50 14.24 14.32
N SER A 44 -2.36 13.25 14.04
CA SER A 44 -2.07 11.82 14.25
C SER A 44 -0.99 11.27 13.31
N ALA A 45 -0.88 11.84 12.10
CA ALA A 45 0.08 11.38 11.08
C ALA A 45 1.50 11.94 11.29
N ALA A 46 1.66 13.19 11.75
CA ALA A 46 2.97 13.75 12.11
C ALA A 46 3.62 13.04 13.31
N ALA A 47 2.83 12.41 14.18
CA ALA A 47 3.32 11.62 15.32
C ALA A 47 3.88 10.23 14.94
N ILE A 48 3.75 9.81 13.67
CA ILE A 48 4.13 8.43 13.26
C ILE A 48 5.63 8.33 13.07
N CYS A 49 6.21 9.30 12.37
CA CYS A 49 7.62 9.34 12.05
C CYS A 49 8.19 10.69 12.51
N PRO A 50 8.72 10.78 13.74
CA PRO A 50 9.26 12.02 14.25
C PRO A 50 10.41 12.51 13.36
N ASN A 51 10.57 13.83 13.26
CA ASN A 51 11.61 14.49 12.45
C ASN A 51 11.53 14.21 10.94
N ARG A 52 10.35 13.83 10.42
CA ARG A 52 10.10 13.72 8.98
C ARG A 52 9.26 14.88 8.46
N SER A 53 9.22 15.04 7.13
CA SER A 53 8.35 16.01 6.46
C SER A 53 6.88 15.80 6.84
N ALA A 54 6.09 16.88 6.77
CA ALA A 54 4.66 16.79 7.01
C ALA A 54 4.01 15.77 6.05
N PRO A 55 3.07 14.93 6.52
CA PRO A 55 2.42 13.93 5.68
C PRO A 55 1.67 14.60 4.52
N PRO A 56 1.70 14.01 3.30
CA PRO A 56 0.97 14.55 2.17
C PRO A 56 -0.55 14.45 2.37
N PRO A 57 -1.37 15.15 1.54
CA PRO A 57 -2.81 14.93 1.51
C PRO A 57 -3.17 13.46 1.30
N HIS A 58 -4.35 13.07 1.79
CA HIS A 58 -4.83 11.67 1.75
C HIS A 58 -3.90 10.67 2.47
N THR A 59 -3.22 11.12 3.53
CA THR A 59 -2.51 10.22 4.44
C THR A 59 -3.47 9.68 5.49
N SER A 60 -3.47 8.36 5.70
CA SER A 60 -4.24 7.72 6.78
C SER A 60 -3.42 6.66 7.50
N ARG A 61 -3.55 6.62 8.82
CA ARG A 61 -2.97 5.59 9.68
C ARG A 61 -4.06 4.62 10.09
N GLN A 62 -4.07 3.44 9.50
CA GLN A 62 -5.01 2.39 9.83
C GLN A 62 -4.25 1.06 9.85
N PRO A 63 -4.35 0.26 10.93
CA PRO A 63 -3.64 -1.01 10.97
C PRO A 63 -4.15 -1.97 9.89
N LEU A 64 -3.25 -2.84 9.44
CA LEU A 64 -3.60 -3.99 8.59
C LEU A 64 -3.94 -5.17 9.47
N ARG A 65 -4.78 -6.06 8.94
CA ARG A 65 -4.98 -7.39 9.50
C ARG A 65 -4.50 -8.41 8.50
N THR A 66 -3.58 -9.26 8.93
CA THR A 66 -3.08 -10.38 8.15
C THR A 66 -4.06 -11.55 8.21
N ALA A 67 -3.92 -12.50 7.29
CA ALA A 67 -4.80 -13.68 7.23
C ALA A 67 -4.68 -14.57 8.48
N ASP A 68 -3.51 -14.58 9.13
CA ASP A 68 -3.24 -15.22 10.42
C ASP A 68 -3.64 -14.35 11.63
N GLY A 69 -4.36 -13.25 11.40
CA GLY A 69 -5.00 -12.45 12.46
C GLY A 69 -4.12 -11.43 13.15
N LEU A 70 -2.85 -11.26 12.74
CA LEU A 70 -1.97 -10.24 13.30
C LEU A 70 -2.39 -8.84 12.87
N ARG A 71 -2.17 -7.89 13.78
CA ARG A 71 -2.31 -6.47 13.53
C ARG A 71 -0.96 -5.88 13.16
N LEU A 72 -0.83 -5.34 11.95
CA LEU A 72 0.37 -4.60 11.54
C LEU A 72 0.14 -3.10 11.59
N GLN A 73 1.11 -2.35 12.06
CA GLN A 73 1.12 -0.89 11.92
C GLN A 73 1.34 -0.54 10.45
N ALA A 74 0.48 0.33 9.91
CA ALA A 74 0.57 0.76 8.53
C ALA A 74 0.10 2.21 8.34
N VAL A 75 0.62 2.81 7.27
CA VAL A 75 0.28 4.14 6.78
C VAL A 75 0.00 4.02 5.29
N GLU A 76 -1.11 4.60 4.86
CA GLU A 76 -1.45 4.77 3.45
C GLU A 76 -1.29 6.24 3.08
N MET A 77 -0.68 6.52 1.93
CA MET A 77 -0.50 7.85 1.38
C MET A 77 -0.99 7.89 -0.07
N GLY A 78 -1.67 8.97 -0.45
CA GLY A 78 -2.23 9.11 -1.78
C GLY A 78 -3.45 8.21 -2.03
N SER A 79 -3.85 8.10 -3.29
CA SER A 79 -5.02 7.31 -3.71
C SER A 79 -4.97 7.01 -5.20
N GLY A 80 -5.87 6.13 -5.68
CA GLY A 80 -6.06 5.86 -7.10
C GLY A 80 -5.57 4.47 -7.53
N PRO A 81 -5.52 4.21 -8.84
CA PRO A 81 -5.34 2.85 -9.36
C PRO A 81 -3.90 2.32 -9.29
N ARG A 82 -2.91 3.19 -9.06
CA ARG A 82 -1.48 2.86 -9.10
C ARG A 82 -0.95 2.54 -7.71
N GLY A 83 -0.96 1.26 -7.33
CA GLY A 83 -0.55 0.84 -5.99
C GLY A 83 0.95 0.59 -5.86
N VAL A 84 1.53 0.96 -4.73
CA VAL A 84 2.91 0.61 -4.36
C VAL A 84 2.92 0.14 -2.91
N VAL A 85 3.39 -1.09 -2.68
CA VAL A 85 3.65 -1.60 -1.32
C VAL A 85 5.14 -1.42 -1.03
N LEU A 86 5.46 -0.67 0.03
CA LEU A 86 6.83 -0.47 0.49
C LEU A 86 7.15 -1.49 1.60
N VAL A 87 8.01 -2.45 1.27
CA VAL A 87 8.45 -3.51 2.19
C VAL A 87 9.72 -3.01 2.90
N PRO A 88 9.70 -2.82 4.23
CA PRO A 88 10.84 -2.25 4.96
C PRO A 88 12.05 -3.20 4.98
N GLU A 89 13.25 -2.63 5.06
CA GLU A 89 14.43 -3.39 5.48
C GLU A 89 14.40 -3.69 6.98
N THR A 90 15.31 -4.55 7.42
CA THR A 90 15.56 -4.80 8.84
C THR A 90 16.22 -3.60 9.49
N GLY A 91 15.73 -3.17 10.65
CA GLY A 91 16.31 -2.06 11.39
C GLY A 91 15.26 -1.32 12.20
N VAL A 92 15.64 -0.15 12.72
CA VAL A 92 14.78 0.63 13.63
C VAL A 92 13.91 1.67 12.91
N GLN A 93 14.25 2.05 11.69
CA GLN A 93 13.48 3.06 10.95
C GLN A 93 12.18 2.50 10.38
N LEU A 94 12.13 1.21 10.03
CA LEU A 94 10.93 0.49 9.56
C LEU A 94 10.13 1.29 8.52
N LEU A 95 8.81 1.43 8.66
CA LEU A 95 7.99 2.22 7.72
C LEU A 95 8.46 3.67 7.59
N CYS A 96 9.12 4.23 8.60
CA CYS A 96 9.61 5.61 8.60
C CYS A 96 10.88 5.80 7.76
N GLY A 97 11.61 4.75 7.39
CA GLY A 97 12.72 4.82 6.45
C GLY A 97 12.26 5.26 5.05
N TRP A 98 11.05 4.86 4.68
CA TRP A 98 10.42 5.16 3.39
C TRP A 98 9.72 6.52 3.31
N TRP A 99 9.60 7.25 4.41
CA TRP A 99 8.62 8.34 4.54
C TRP A 99 8.73 9.41 3.45
N GLU A 100 9.94 9.89 3.17
CA GLU A 100 10.16 10.95 2.18
C GLU A 100 9.86 10.45 0.76
N PHE A 101 10.27 9.23 0.42
CA PHE A 101 10.01 8.65 -0.90
C PHE A 101 8.52 8.32 -1.09
N ALA A 102 7.86 7.79 -0.07
CA ALA A 102 6.42 7.55 -0.10
C ALA A 102 5.60 8.84 -0.27
N SER A 103 6.01 9.90 0.44
CA SER A 103 5.39 11.22 0.32
C SER A 103 5.55 11.78 -1.09
N TYR A 104 6.73 11.65 -1.68
CA TYR A 104 6.99 12.00 -3.07
C TYR A 104 6.14 11.19 -4.04
N LEU A 105 6.06 9.86 -3.88
CA LEU A 105 5.23 9.00 -4.73
C LEU A 105 3.73 9.36 -4.62
N ALA A 106 3.22 9.65 -3.43
CA ALA A 106 1.85 10.10 -3.25
C ALA A 106 1.58 11.41 -4.02
N GLY A 107 2.50 12.38 -3.93
CA GLY A 107 2.45 13.62 -4.73
C GLY A 107 2.54 13.37 -6.24
N ALA A 108 3.18 12.28 -6.66
CA ALA A 108 3.29 11.86 -8.05
C ALA A 108 2.10 11.00 -8.55
N GLY A 109 1.03 10.86 -7.75
CA GLY A 109 -0.21 10.19 -8.13
C GLY A 109 -0.22 8.67 -7.89
N PHE A 110 0.62 8.17 -7.00
CA PHE A 110 0.57 6.78 -6.53
C PHE A 110 -0.29 6.64 -5.27
N HIS A 111 -0.83 5.45 -5.07
CA HIS A 111 -1.41 4.99 -3.81
C HIS A 111 -0.40 4.08 -3.12
N VAL A 112 0.24 4.62 -2.07
CA VAL A 112 1.39 3.99 -1.42
C VAL A 112 0.97 3.46 -0.06
N LEU A 113 1.42 2.25 0.27
CA LEU A 113 1.23 1.65 1.58
C LEU A 113 2.58 1.28 2.18
N LEU A 114 2.83 1.82 3.37
CA LEU A 114 3.97 1.54 4.22
C LEU A 114 3.50 0.76 5.44
N PHE A 115 4.31 -0.18 5.93
CA PHE A 115 3.96 -0.96 7.11
C PHE A 115 5.21 -1.38 7.88
N ASP A 116 5.04 -1.62 9.18
CA ASP A 116 6.03 -2.32 9.99
C ASP A 116 5.74 -3.82 9.87
N VAL A 117 6.76 -4.62 9.56
CA VAL A 117 6.62 -6.09 9.55
C VAL A 117 6.24 -6.60 10.95
N ARG A 118 5.64 -7.78 11.02
CA ARG A 118 5.33 -8.42 12.31
C ARG A 118 6.53 -8.40 13.27
N CYS A 119 6.26 -8.35 14.56
CA CYS A 119 7.27 -8.25 15.63
C CYS A 119 8.17 -6.99 15.62
N THR A 120 7.88 -5.99 14.80
CA THR A 120 8.67 -4.75 14.77
C THR A 120 7.78 -3.52 14.96
N GLY A 121 8.36 -2.44 15.50
CA GLY A 121 7.68 -1.16 15.61
C GLY A 121 6.32 -1.24 16.30
N GLY A 122 5.27 -0.76 15.62
CA GLY A 122 3.89 -0.79 16.14
C GLY A 122 3.09 -2.05 15.80
N SER A 123 3.73 -3.08 15.21
CA SER A 123 3.12 -4.33 14.78
C SER A 123 3.15 -5.39 15.86
N SER A 124 2.12 -6.23 15.90
CA SER A 124 2.04 -7.36 16.83
C SER A 124 2.97 -8.51 16.41
N CYS A 125 3.31 -9.39 17.36
CA CYS A 125 4.13 -10.58 17.11
C CYS A 125 3.34 -11.86 16.82
N GLY A 126 2.09 -11.96 17.28
CA GLY A 126 1.36 -13.24 17.29
C GLY A 126 2.08 -14.29 18.14
N THR A 127 1.81 -15.57 17.87
CA THR A 127 2.44 -16.72 18.56
C THR A 127 3.67 -17.26 17.81
N THR A 128 3.82 -16.94 16.53
CA THR A 128 4.99 -17.29 15.72
C THR A 128 5.95 -16.11 15.69
N THR A 129 7.00 -16.18 16.51
CA THR A 129 7.99 -15.10 16.63
C THR A 129 9.13 -15.20 15.61
N THR A 130 9.27 -16.35 14.94
CA THR A 130 10.31 -16.55 13.92
C THR A 130 9.82 -16.06 12.55
N SER A 131 10.60 -15.18 11.94
CA SER A 131 10.41 -14.79 10.53
C SER A 131 10.61 -15.97 9.60
N SER A 132 9.76 -16.06 8.58
CA SER A 132 9.80 -17.10 7.55
C SER A 132 9.26 -16.55 6.23
N PRO A 133 9.44 -17.26 5.11
CA PRO A 133 8.89 -16.82 3.83
C PRO A 133 7.36 -16.71 3.89
N ALA A 134 6.69 -17.66 4.56
CA ALA A 134 5.23 -17.68 4.68
C ALA A 134 4.69 -16.53 5.53
N THR A 135 5.39 -16.18 6.62
CA THR A 135 4.97 -15.06 7.49
C THR A 135 5.20 -13.71 6.80
N SER A 136 6.30 -13.57 6.05
CA SER A 136 6.56 -12.38 5.23
C SER A 136 5.53 -12.22 4.10
N ASP A 137 5.17 -13.32 3.43
CA ASP A 137 4.15 -13.33 2.38
C ASP A 137 2.77 -12.93 2.93
N ALA A 138 2.39 -13.41 4.11
CA ALA A 138 1.13 -13.02 4.76
C ALA A 138 1.05 -11.52 5.07
N ASP A 139 2.17 -10.89 5.47
CA ASP A 139 2.24 -9.44 5.73
C ASP A 139 2.09 -8.64 4.42
N ILE A 140 2.86 -9.01 3.39
CA ILE A 140 2.83 -8.36 2.07
C ILE A 140 1.47 -8.57 1.36
N ALA A 141 0.86 -9.74 1.51
CA ALA A 141 -0.47 -10.03 0.98
C ALA A 141 -1.54 -9.16 1.64
N ALA A 142 -1.45 -8.92 2.96
CA ALA A 142 -2.37 -8.03 3.67
C ALA A 142 -2.25 -6.58 3.19
N ALA A 143 -1.03 -6.09 2.96
CA ALA A 143 -0.77 -4.78 2.37
C ALA A 143 -1.33 -4.67 0.94
N THR A 144 -1.07 -5.67 0.10
CA THR A 144 -1.58 -5.74 -1.27
C THR A 144 -3.12 -5.74 -1.30
N ALA A 145 -3.75 -6.56 -0.43
CA ALA A 145 -5.20 -6.62 -0.31
C ALA A 145 -5.81 -5.29 0.14
N ARG A 146 -5.15 -4.56 1.07
CA ARG A 146 -5.59 -3.22 1.49
C ARG A 146 -5.61 -2.24 0.32
N LEU A 147 -4.54 -2.16 -0.46
CA LEU A 147 -4.49 -1.27 -1.63
C LEU A 147 -5.58 -1.62 -2.64
N LYS A 148 -5.78 -2.92 -2.93
CA LYS A 148 -6.85 -3.38 -3.82
C LYS A 148 -8.24 -2.98 -3.35
N ALA A 149 -8.53 -3.19 -2.06
CA ALA A 149 -9.80 -2.83 -1.45
C ALA A 149 -10.08 -1.31 -1.50
N ARG A 150 -9.03 -0.51 -1.69
CA ARG A 150 -9.08 0.95 -1.76
C ARG A 150 -8.89 1.50 -3.18
N GLY A 151 -8.93 0.64 -4.19
CA GLY A 151 -9.04 1.04 -5.60
C GLY A 151 -7.77 0.86 -6.43
N ALA A 152 -6.65 0.41 -5.84
CA ALA A 152 -5.48 0.06 -6.61
C ALA A 152 -5.77 -1.16 -7.51
N ARG A 153 -5.39 -1.09 -8.79
CA ARG A 153 -5.64 -2.14 -9.79
C ARG A 153 -4.37 -2.83 -10.25
N ARG A 154 -3.26 -2.09 -10.23
CA ARG A 154 -1.93 -2.59 -10.55
C ARG A 154 -1.00 -2.16 -9.44
N ILE A 155 -0.28 -3.14 -8.89
CA ILE A 155 0.53 -2.99 -7.69
C ILE A 155 1.95 -3.38 -8.03
N VAL A 156 2.90 -2.57 -7.60
CA VAL A 156 4.32 -2.91 -7.61
C VAL A 156 4.78 -3.08 -6.16
N LEU A 157 5.50 -4.17 -5.90
CA LEU A 157 6.18 -4.36 -4.63
C LEU A 157 7.55 -3.69 -4.73
N LEU A 158 7.85 -2.79 -3.79
CA LEU A 158 9.16 -2.15 -3.68
C LEU A 158 9.72 -2.44 -2.30
N GLY A 159 10.86 -3.12 -2.23
CA GLY A 159 11.50 -3.48 -0.98
C GLY A 159 12.96 -3.05 -0.89
N GLY A 160 13.43 -2.80 0.34
CA GLY A 160 14.83 -2.51 0.67
C GLY A 160 15.45 -3.67 1.42
N SER A 161 16.68 -4.05 1.10
CA SER A 161 17.44 -5.11 1.76
C SER A 161 16.66 -6.43 1.88
N THR A 162 16.51 -6.96 3.10
CA THR A 162 15.58 -8.03 3.48
C THR A 162 14.19 -7.88 2.87
N GLY A 163 13.60 -6.69 2.90
CA GLY A 163 12.32 -6.39 2.28
C GLY A 163 12.34 -6.51 0.75
N GLY A 164 13.48 -6.23 0.12
CA GLY A 164 13.71 -6.42 -1.31
C GLY A 164 13.69 -7.90 -1.71
N SER A 165 14.32 -8.76 -0.90
CA SER A 165 14.30 -10.22 -1.09
C SER A 165 12.91 -10.80 -0.80
N GLN A 166 12.23 -10.33 0.25
CA GLN A 166 10.84 -10.70 0.56
C GLN A 166 9.86 -10.28 -0.53
N ALA A 167 10.01 -9.10 -1.12
CA ALA A 167 9.18 -8.63 -2.24
C ALA A 167 9.34 -9.55 -3.48
N ILE A 168 10.56 -9.98 -3.78
CA ILE A 168 10.82 -10.98 -4.83
C ILE A 168 10.10 -12.29 -4.50
N THR A 169 10.27 -12.81 -3.28
CA THR A 169 9.61 -14.05 -2.83
C THR A 169 8.09 -13.96 -2.92
N ALA A 170 7.49 -12.90 -2.38
CA ALA A 170 6.05 -12.69 -2.39
C ALA A 170 5.49 -12.59 -3.82
N ALA A 171 6.16 -11.90 -4.73
CA ALA A 171 5.73 -11.84 -6.13
C ALA A 171 5.94 -13.16 -6.90
N ALA A 172 6.93 -13.96 -6.51
CA ALA A 172 7.23 -15.23 -7.17
C ALA A 172 6.33 -16.39 -6.71
N LEU A 173 5.95 -16.39 -5.43
CA LEU A 173 5.13 -17.43 -4.82
C LEU A 173 3.66 -17.03 -4.74
N GLY A 174 3.40 -15.74 -4.53
CA GLY A 174 2.08 -15.16 -4.56
C GLY A 174 1.44 -15.30 -5.95
N LYS A 175 0.13 -15.53 -5.96
CA LYS A 175 -0.66 -15.69 -7.20
C LYS A 175 -1.58 -14.49 -7.44
N ASP A 176 -1.31 -13.35 -6.82
CA ASP A 176 -2.17 -12.16 -6.98
C ASP A 176 -1.91 -11.48 -8.34
N PRO A 177 -2.87 -11.52 -9.28
CA PRO A 177 -2.69 -10.92 -10.60
C PRO A 177 -2.64 -9.38 -10.58
N ALA A 178 -2.90 -8.74 -9.42
CA ALA A 178 -2.72 -7.31 -9.26
C ALA A 178 -1.23 -6.94 -9.11
N VAL A 179 -0.36 -7.84 -8.65
CA VAL A 179 1.08 -7.59 -8.56
C VAL A 179 1.70 -7.70 -9.95
N ARG A 180 2.23 -6.57 -10.45
CA ARG A 180 2.67 -6.43 -11.85
C ARG A 180 4.17 -6.30 -12.04
N ALA A 181 4.91 -5.95 -11.00
CA ALA A 181 6.37 -5.88 -11.04
C ALA A 181 6.95 -5.87 -9.62
N VAL A 182 8.27 -6.02 -9.54
CA VAL A 182 9.05 -5.87 -8.30
C VAL A 182 10.20 -4.90 -8.54
N ALA A 183 10.36 -3.95 -7.63
CA ALA A 183 11.58 -3.16 -7.47
C ALA A 183 12.28 -3.57 -6.17
N SER A 184 13.58 -3.80 -6.23
CA SER A 184 14.35 -4.36 -5.11
C SER A 184 15.64 -3.58 -4.94
N LEU A 185 15.79 -2.90 -3.81
CA LEU A 185 16.93 -2.05 -3.48
C LEU A 185 17.83 -2.78 -2.48
N SER A 186 19.10 -2.97 -2.82
CA SER A 186 20.09 -3.65 -1.98
C SER A 186 19.68 -5.06 -1.53
N ALA A 187 18.98 -5.83 -2.38
CA ALA A 187 18.67 -7.23 -2.06
C ALA A 187 19.83 -8.17 -2.40
N ASP A 188 19.95 -9.21 -1.59
CA ASP A 188 20.87 -10.35 -1.73
C ASP A 188 20.17 -11.66 -1.35
N LEU A 189 20.93 -12.75 -1.27
CA LEU A 189 20.38 -14.05 -0.89
C LEU A 189 20.10 -14.15 0.61
N LEU A 190 20.70 -13.26 1.41
CA LEU A 190 20.87 -13.32 2.87
C LEU A 190 21.40 -14.68 3.36
N ASP A 191 22.23 -14.67 4.40
CA ASP A 191 22.61 -15.92 5.08
C ASP A 191 21.43 -16.53 5.87
N ASP A 192 20.34 -15.76 6.02
CA ASP A 192 19.10 -16.18 6.68
C ASP A 192 18.08 -16.73 5.65
N PRO A 193 17.70 -18.02 5.75
CA PRO A 193 16.68 -18.62 4.88
C PRO A 193 15.27 -18.03 5.07
N SER A 194 15.05 -17.16 6.06
CA SER A 194 13.74 -16.57 6.37
C SER A 194 13.11 -15.78 5.22
N THR A 195 13.89 -15.30 4.24
CA THR A 195 13.33 -14.65 3.04
C THR A 195 12.92 -15.63 1.95
N GLY A 196 13.52 -16.82 1.91
CA GLY A 196 13.23 -17.84 0.90
C GLY A 196 13.60 -17.47 -0.53
N VAL A 197 14.34 -16.36 -0.74
CA VAL A 197 14.56 -15.77 -2.07
C VAL A 197 15.32 -16.70 -3.01
N THR A 198 16.27 -17.48 -2.51
CA THR A 198 17.02 -18.47 -3.31
C THR A 198 16.10 -19.49 -3.97
N ALA A 199 15.09 -19.97 -3.25
CA ALA A 199 14.13 -20.97 -3.77
C ALA A 199 12.99 -20.33 -4.58
N ALA A 200 12.65 -19.07 -4.29
CA ALA A 200 11.52 -18.38 -4.90
C ALA A 200 11.89 -17.62 -6.18
N ALA A 201 13.06 -16.98 -6.24
CA ALA A 201 13.48 -16.15 -7.37
C ALA A 201 13.38 -16.86 -8.74
N PRO A 202 13.75 -18.16 -8.90
CA PRO A 202 13.57 -18.89 -10.16
C PRO A 202 12.12 -18.99 -10.65
N LYS A 203 11.14 -18.75 -9.78
CA LYS A 203 9.69 -18.78 -10.07
C LYS A 203 9.13 -17.40 -10.39
N LEU A 204 9.88 -16.32 -10.19
CA LEU A 204 9.41 -14.96 -10.51
C LEU A 204 9.13 -14.84 -12.01
N ARG A 205 7.98 -14.28 -12.39
CA ARG A 205 7.58 -14.08 -13.81
C ARG A 205 7.25 -12.64 -14.16
N VAL A 206 7.06 -11.78 -13.16
CA VAL A 206 6.81 -10.34 -13.38
C VAL A 206 8.12 -9.58 -13.59
N PRO A 207 8.10 -8.41 -14.26
CA PRO A 207 9.27 -7.54 -14.40
C PRO A 207 9.98 -7.25 -13.07
N LEU A 208 11.32 -7.25 -13.11
CA LEU A 208 12.19 -7.05 -11.95
C LEU A 208 13.22 -5.92 -12.20
N LEU A 209 13.19 -4.91 -11.34
CA LEU A 209 14.25 -3.91 -11.24
C LEU A 209 15.03 -4.13 -9.96
N MET A 210 16.34 -4.36 -10.06
CA MET A 210 17.24 -4.38 -8.91
C MET A 210 18.16 -3.16 -8.93
N SER A 211 18.53 -2.65 -7.76
CA SER A 211 19.52 -1.59 -7.61
C SER A 211 20.40 -1.81 -6.38
N VAL A 212 21.68 -1.47 -6.46
CA VAL A 212 22.64 -1.57 -5.35
C VAL A 212 23.76 -0.55 -5.55
N ALA A 213 24.30 -0.01 -4.46
CA ALA A 213 25.48 0.85 -4.46
C ALA A 213 26.76 0.01 -4.34
N PRO A 214 27.82 0.27 -5.13
CA PRO A 214 29.09 -0.44 -4.96
C PRO A 214 29.73 -0.30 -3.57
N GLY A 215 29.45 0.78 -2.85
CA GLY A 215 29.91 1.02 -1.48
C GLY A 215 28.85 0.71 -0.41
N ASP A 216 27.81 -0.03 -0.76
CA ASP A 216 26.82 -0.53 0.21
C ASP A 216 27.54 -1.39 1.28
N PRO A 217 27.41 -1.05 2.57
CA PRO A 217 28.19 -1.69 3.63
C PRO A 217 27.67 -3.08 4.02
N TYR A 218 26.48 -3.47 3.53
CA TYR A 218 25.82 -4.72 3.89
C TYR A 218 25.72 -5.68 2.70
N VAL A 219 25.52 -5.16 1.49
CA VAL A 219 25.23 -5.97 0.31
C VAL A 219 26.17 -5.65 -0.83
N THR A 220 26.88 -6.66 -1.34
CA THR A 220 27.78 -6.45 -2.47
C THR A 220 27.04 -6.47 -3.80
N LEU A 221 27.59 -5.76 -4.80
CA LEU A 221 27.13 -5.86 -6.18
C LEU A 221 27.15 -7.30 -6.71
N ALA A 222 28.10 -8.13 -6.23
CA ALA A 222 28.18 -9.53 -6.61
C ALA A 222 26.97 -10.31 -6.09
N ASP A 223 26.52 -10.06 -4.86
CA ASP A 223 25.39 -10.77 -4.27
C ASP A 223 24.06 -10.37 -4.91
N THR A 224 23.86 -9.08 -5.18
CA THR A 224 22.70 -8.62 -5.96
C THR A 224 22.68 -9.26 -7.37
N ARG A 225 23.85 -9.40 -8.02
CA ARG A 225 23.95 -10.11 -9.31
C ARG A 225 23.59 -11.60 -9.19
N LYS A 226 23.92 -12.27 -8.08
CA LYS A 226 23.50 -13.67 -7.86
C LYS A 226 21.98 -13.78 -7.81
N VAL A 227 21.29 -12.92 -7.04
CA VAL A 227 19.82 -12.89 -6.98
C VAL A 227 19.21 -12.63 -8.36
N LEU A 228 19.71 -11.62 -9.08
CA LEU A 228 19.25 -11.31 -10.43
C LEU A 228 19.46 -12.50 -11.39
N GLY A 229 20.58 -13.21 -11.26
CA GLY A 229 20.88 -14.42 -12.03
C GLY A 229 19.86 -15.52 -11.80
N LEU A 230 19.48 -15.77 -10.55
CA LEU A 230 18.45 -16.74 -10.17
C LEU A 230 17.03 -16.35 -10.62
N ALA A 231 16.74 -15.05 -10.71
CA ALA A 231 15.39 -14.57 -11.00
C ALA A 231 14.88 -15.12 -12.35
N GLY A 232 13.74 -15.81 -12.33
CA GLY A 232 13.14 -16.40 -13.53
C GLY A 232 12.38 -15.42 -14.41
N SER A 233 12.45 -14.12 -14.11
CA SER A 233 11.81 -13.09 -14.92
C SER A 233 12.57 -12.89 -16.23
N SER A 234 11.85 -12.84 -17.35
CA SER A 234 12.42 -12.54 -18.66
C SER A 234 12.66 -11.03 -18.87
N ASP A 235 12.03 -10.18 -18.06
CA ASP A 235 12.25 -8.74 -18.03
C ASP A 235 12.88 -8.37 -16.69
N LYS A 236 14.21 -8.38 -16.65
CA LYS A 236 14.97 -8.07 -15.43
C LYS A 236 16.17 -7.18 -15.75
N ARG A 237 16.42 -6.19 -14.91
CA ARG A 237 17.59 -5.31 -15.04
C ARG A 237 18.17 -4.91 -13.69
N LEU A 238 19.47 -4.68 -13.69
CA LEU A 238 20.23 -4.14 -12.57
C LEU A 238 20.68 -2.72 -12.89
N VAL A 239 20.43 -1.81 -11.95
CA VAL A 239 20.92 -0.43 -12.00
C VAL A 239 21.96 -0.27 -10.90
N VAL A 240 23.20 0.02 -11.27
CA VAL A 240 24.24 0.32 -10.28
C VAL A 240 24.10 1.78 -9.87
N ALA A 241 23.94 2.01 -8.57
CA ALA A 241 23.89 3.34 -7.97
C ALA A 241 25.30 3.96 -7.82
N PRO A 242 25.41 5.27 -7.58
CA PRO A 242 26.67 5.85 -7.08
C PRO A 242 27.21 5.06 -5.87
N ALA A 243 28.53 5.03 -5.72
CA ALA A 243 29.18 4.22 -4.68
C ALA A 243 28.74 4.60 -3.25
N ASP A 244 28.43 5.87 -3.05
CA ASP A 244 28.04 6.50 -1.79
C ASP A 244 26.52 6.59 -1.58
N ALA A 245 25.71 5.96 -2.44
CA ALA A 245 24.25 6.05 -2.38
C ALA A 245 23.60 5.33 -1.17
N GLY A 246 24.40 4.73 -0.29
CA GLY A 246 23.92 4.07 0.93
C GLY A 246 23.33 2.69 0.67
N HIS A 247 22.34 2.31 1.48
CA HIS A 247 21.72 0.99 1.50
C HIS A 247 20.19 1.08 1.42
N GLY A 248 19.55 0.10 0.78
CA GLY A 248 18.11 -0.08 0.83
C GLY A 248 17.33 1.17 0.40
N TRP A 249 16.57 1.76 1.32
CA TRP A 249 15.79 2.98 1.03
C TRP A 249 16.65 4.25 0.81
N ASP A 250 17.93 4.27 1.24
CA ASP A 250 18.81 5.41 1.00
C ASP A 250 19.01 5.67 -0.49
N LEU A 251 18.95 4.61 -1.32
CA LEU A 251 19.07 4.70 -2.78
C LEU A 251 17.98 5.56 -3.42
N VAL A 252 16.88 5.83 -2.72
CA VAL A 252 15.80 6.71 -3.19
C VAL A 252 15.61 7.94 -2.30
N SER A 253 16.61 8.26 -1.49
CA SER A 253 16.66 9.43 -0.63
C SER A 253 17.93 10.25 -0.93
N PRO A 254 17.83 11.42 -1.57
CA PRO A 254 16.60 12.18 -1.82
C PRO A 254 15.74 11.64 -2.99
N PRO A 255 14.42 11.89 -2.96
CA PRO A 255 13.44 11.27 -3.88
C PRO A 255 13.51 11.75 -5.34
N THR A 256 14.36 12.71 -5.65
CA THR A 256 14.55 13.28 -6.98
C THR A 256 15.85 12.86 -7.65
N ASP A 257 16.69 12.11 -6.94
CA ASP A 257 17.95 11.62 -7.47
C ASP A 257 17.78 10.63 -8.61
N ARG A 258 18.87 10.38 -9.32
CA ARG A 258 18.87 9.54 -10.52
C ARG A 258 18.21 8.17 -10.26
N ILE A 259 18.55 7.52 -9.14
CA ILE A 259 17.99 6.20 -8.81
C ILE A 259 16.51 6.30 -8.45
N ALA A 260 16.13 7.26 -7.61
CA ALA A 260 14.72 7.54 -7.28
C ALA A 260 13.85 7.79 -8.53
N ARG A 261 14.36 8.54 -9.52
CA ARG A 261 13.68 8.77 -10.81
C ARG A 261 13.56 7.49 -11.65
N ILE A 262 14.60 6.67 -11.70
CA ILE A 262 14.57 5.38 -12.42
C ILE A 262 13.56 4.43 -11.79
N VAL A 263 13.56 4.33 -10.44
CA VAL A 263 12.58 3.54 -9.69
C VAL A 263 11.17 4.07 -9.96
N THR A 264 10.94 5.37 -9.82
CA THR A 264 9.62 6.00 -10.06
C THR A 264 9.12 5.74 -11.50
N ALA A 265 9.99 5.84 -12.50
CA ALA A 265 9.63 5.54 -13.88
C ALA A 265 9.23 4.07 -14.06
N PHE A 266 9.95 3.15 -13.41
CA PHE A 266 9.62 1.73 -13.41
C PHE A 266 8.29 1.45 -12.70
N LEU A 267 8.02 2.08 -11.55
CA LEU A 267 6.72 2.00 -10.87
C LEU A 267 5.61 2.47 -11.80
N ARG A 268 5.80 3.59 -12.49
CA ARG A 268 4.80 4.19 -13.40
C ARG A 268 4.53 3.34 -14.65
N SER A 269 5.52 2.66 -15.20
CA SER A 269 5.31 1.80 -16.38
C SER A 269 4.57 0.50 -16.05
N HIS A 270 4.56 0.10 -14.78
CA HIS A 270 3.96 -1.16 -14.32
C HIS A 270 2.70 -0.97 -13.45
N THR A 271 2.23 0.27 -13.27
CA THR A 271 1.00 0.62 -12.55
C THR A 271 0.00 1.42 -13.40
#